data_AF-A0A2V9M4V4-F1
#
_entry.id   AF-A0A2V9M4V4-F1
#
_cell.length_a   1.000
_cell.length_b   1.000
_cell.length_c   1.000
_cell.angle_alpha   90.00
_cell.angle_beta   90.00
_cell.angle_gamma   90.00
#
_symmetry.space_group_name_H-M   'P 1'
#
loop_
_entity.id
_entity.type
_entity.pdbx_description
1 polymer ?
#
loop_
_entity_poly.entity_id
_entity_poly.type
_entity_poly.pdbx_seq_one_letter_code
_entity_poly.pdbx_strand_id
1 'polypeptide(L)'
;MTKPEHVFVDFAGKFVRQGDPLFTFYSPDLVATQEEYLLALRAQKDLASSSFERVTTGARSLVEASRQRLRLWDVTDEEVSRLEKEGKALRTLTVYSPVGGLVTERAAYHHGRYVSPEMDLYTIVDLSKTGEKTEIEMPYEQGAPPLRGTVNYVYPYLNPATRTGQIRMEFPNPRYALKPDMFVNVKLRINLGRQLTVPEDAVFDTGTEQYVFVDKGNGYFEPRKVKLGVQAEGYYAITEGLRSGERVATAANFILDSESRLKGAFGNMGAPQVAAAKPAEQLQIQLRTDPSPAKVGDNSVWVRVADVRGSPVHDASVRVRVSMPAMGSMPPMNSEAVLASKGNGEYSGTLKIPLAWTWQTTVTVERAGEFLGSAQFSIIAR
;
A
#
# COMPACT_ATOMS: atom_id res chain seq x y z
N MET A 1 13.37 -24.01 -34.23
CA MET A 1 14.23 -23.26 -33.28
C MET A 1 14.68 -22.01 -33.99
N THR A 2 14.37 -20.85 -33.42
CA THR A 2 14.46 -19.58 -34.12
C THR A 2 15.48 -18.69 -33.40
N LYS A 3 16.24 -17.89 -34.13
CA LYS A 3 17.25 -17.00 -33.55
C LYS A 3 16.85 -15.53 -33.78
N PRO A 4 16.84 -14.68 -32.74
CA PRO A 4 16.69 -13.25 -32.93
C PRO A 4 17.90 -12.68 -33.69
N GLU A 5 17.67 -11.95 -34.78
CA GLU A 5 18.73 -11.31 -35.56
C GLU A 5 18.98 -9.88 -35.07
N HIS A 6 17.94 -9.03 -35.11
CA HIS A 6 17.99 -7.66 -34.61
C HIS A 6 17.06 -7.49 -33.41
N VAL A 7 17.52 -6.80 -32.37
CA VAL A 7 16.73 -6.51 -31.17
C VAL A 7 16.64 -5.00 -31.05
N PHE A 8 15.45 -4.45 -31.29
CA PHE A 8 15.19 -3.02 -31.20
C PHE A 8 15.01 -2.57 -29.76
N VAL A 9 14.55 -3.45 -28.88
CA VAL A 9 14.39 -3.22 -27.43
C VAL A 9 15.49 -3.95 -26.67
N ASP A 10 16.58 -3.24 -26.46
CA ASP A 10 17.88 -3.77 -26.07
C ASP A 10 18.15 -3.75 -24.55
N PHE A 11 17.30 -3.08 -23.76
CA PHE A 11 17.44 -3.02 -22.30
C PHE A 11 16.08 -3.00 -21.57
N ALA A 12 16.06 -3.53 -20.35
CA ALA A 12 14.91 -3.41 -19.44
C ALA A 12 14.83 -1.99 -18.87
N GLY A 13 13.63 -1.41 -18.87
CA GLY A 13 13.36 -0.01 -18.55
C GLY A 13 13.13 0.88 -19.78
N LYS A 14 13.19 0.34 -21.00
CA LYS A 14 12.82 1.06 -22.23
C LYS A 14 11.30 1.13 -22.34
N PHE A 15 10.77 2.31 -22.63
CA PHE A 15 9.34 2.48 -22.93
C PHE A 15 9.07 2.14 -24.40
N VAL A 16 8.01 1.38 -24.64
CA VAL A 16 7.55 1.01 -25.99
C VAL A 16 6.08 1.39 -26.16
N ARG A 17 5.72 1.84 -27.35
CA ARG A 17 4.33 2.06 -27.75
C ARG A 17 3.75 0.78 -28.35
N GLN A 18 2.42 0.69 -28.34
CA GLN A 18 1.73 -0.33 -29.12
C GLN A 18 2.13 -0.21 -30.59
N GLY A 19 2.55 -1.32 -31.20
CA GLY A 19 3.05 -1.37 -32.57
C GLY A 19 4.54 -1.04 -32.73
N ASP A 20 5.28 -0.73 -31.66
CA ASP A 20 6.74 -0.55 -31.78
C ASP A 20 7.44 -1.90 -32.05
N PRO A 21 8.47 -1.94 -32.91
CA PRO A 21 9.21 -3.16 -33.19
C PRO A 21 10.04 -3.58 -31.98
N LEU A 22 9.95 -4.86 -31.58
CA LEU A 22 10.67 -5.42 -30.44
C LEU A 22 11.96 -6.11 -30.88
N PHE A 23 11.86 -7.08 -31.79
CA PHE A 23 12.97 -7.82 -32.36
C PHE A 23 12.60 -8.43 -33.71
N THR A 24 13.61 -8.82 -34.49
CA THR A 24 13.44 -9.61 -35.70
C THR A 24 13.92 -11.04 -35.49
N PHE A 25 13.28 -11.98 -36.18
CA PHE A 25 13.70 -13.37 -36.19
C PHE A 25 13.73 -13.94 -37.60
N TYR A 26 14.59 -14.93 -37.81
CA TYR A 26 14.68 -15.69 -39.05
C TYR A 26 13.98 -17.05 -38.91
N SER A 27 13.04 -17.35 -39.81
CA SER A 27 12.38 -18.65 -39.92
C SER A 27 12.47 -19.18 -41.36
N PRO A 28 13.23 -20.26 -41.62
CA PRO A 28 13.30 -20.88 -42.95
C PRO A 28 11.93 -21.32 -43.48
N ASP A 29 11.10 -21.91 -42.63
CA ASP A 29 9.77 -22.43 -43.01
C ASP A 29 8.83 -21.32 -43.46
N LEU A 30 8.96 -20.14 -42.84
CA LEU A 30 8.22 -18.97 -43.23
C LEU A 30 8.69 -18.43 -44.58
N VAL A 31 10.00 -18.36 -44.82
CA VAL A 31 10.56 -17.92 -46.11
C VAL A 31 10.05 -18.84 -47.23
N ALA A 32 10.08 -20.15 -47.01
CA ALA A 32 9.52 -21.13 -47.95
C ALA A 32 8.03 -20.88 -48.20
N THR A 33 7.25 -20.62 -47.14
CA THR A 33 5.81 -20.33 -47.27
C THR A 33 5.54 -19.03 -48.06
N GLN A 34 6.37 -18.00 -47.88
CA GLN A 34 6.28 -16.75 -48.66
C GLN A 34 6.61 -16.98 -50.14
N GLU A 35 7.64 -17.78 -50.44
CA GLU A 35 8.00 -18.14 -51.82
C GLU A 35 6.89 -18.96 -52.50
N GLU A 36 6.30 -19.92 -51.77
CA GLU A 36 5.13 -20.69 -52.24
C GLU A 36 3.95 -19.76 -52.56
N TYR A 37 3.65 -18.80 -51.68
CA TYR A 37 2.59 -17.82 -51.90
C TYR A 37 2.85 -16.95 -53.15
N LEU A 38 4.09 -16.47 -53.32
CA LEU A 38 4.48 -15.70 -54.50
C LEU A 38 4.42 -16.52 -55.79
N LEU A 39 4.79 -17.80 -55.74
CA LEU A 39 4.66 -18.72 -56.86
C LEU A 39 3.19 -18.95 -57.23
N ALA A 40 2.33 -19.18 -56.24
CA ALA A 40 0.89 -19.32 -56.44
C ALA A 40 0.28 -18.04 -57.06
N LEU A 41 0.73 -16.86 -56.61
CA LEU A 41 0.27 -15.58 -57.14
C LEU A 41 0.68 -15.37 -58.62
N ARG A 42 1.89 -15.80 -58.99
CA ARG A 42 2.34 -15.79 -60.40
C ARG A 42 1.53 -16.77 -61.24
N ALA A 43 1.37 -18.01 -60.76
CA ALA A 43 0.57 -19.03 -61.43
C ALA A 43 -0.89 -18.56 -61.65
N GLN A 44 -1.49 -17.89 -60.67
CA GLN A 44 -2.82 -17.30 -60.81
C GLN A 44 -2.89 -16.23 -61.91
N LYS A 45 -1.87 -15.37 -62.02
CA LYS A 45 -1.79 -14.34 -63.07
C LYS A 45 -1.61 -14.97 -64.45
N ASP A 46 -0.70 -15.94 -64.57
CA ASP A 46 -0.38 -16.59 -65.84
C ASP A 46 -1.55 -17.46 -66.35
N LEU A 47 -2.29 -18.08 -65.43
CA LEU A 47 -3.44 -18.92 -65.74
C LEU A 47 -4.77 -18.14 -65.79
N ALA A 48 -4.76 -16.83 -65.54
CA ALA A 48 -5.97 -16.00 -65.52
C ALA A 48 -6.71 -15.98 -66.87
N SER A 49 -5.97 -16.15 -67.98
CA SER A 49 -6.51 -16.20 -69.34
C SER A 49 -6.82 -17.63 -69.83
N SER A 50 -6.75 -18.63 -68.95
CA SER A 50 -7.09 -20.02 -69.32
C SER A 50 -8.58 -20.14 -69.64
N SER A 51 -8.90 -20.85 -70.73
CA SER A 51 -10.28 -21.16 -71.12
C SER A 51 -10.93 -22.24 -70.24
N PHE A 52 -10.15 -22.90 -69.38
CA PHE A 52 -10.64 -23.97 -68.50
C PHE A 52 -10.89 -23.45 -67.08
N GLU A 53 -12.16 -23.34 -66.70
CA GLU A 53 -12.59 -22.84 -65.39
C GLU A 53 -11.90 -23.56 -64.22
N ARG A 54 -11.79 -24.90 -64.28
CA ARG A 54 -11.12 -25.71 -63.25
C ARG A 54 -9.67 -25.29 -62.99
N VAL A 55 -8.96 -24.83 -64.02
CA VAL A 55 -7.58 -24.34 -63.91
C VAL A 55 -7.54 -22.99 -63.20
N THR A 56 -8.44 -22.07 -63.58
CA THR A 56 -8.53 -20.75 -62.93
C THR A 56 -8.95 -20.84 -61.46
N THR A 57 -9.91 -21.71 -61.14
CA THR A 57 -10.38 -21.95 -59.77
C THR A 57 -9.32 -22.64 -58.93
N GLY A 58 -8.60 -23.62 -59.49
CA GLY A 58 -7.48 -24.27 -58.81
C GLY A 58 -6.33 -23.31 -58.50
N ALA A 59 -6.00 -22.40 -59.42
CA ALA A 59 -4.97 -21.39 -59.17
C ALA A 59 -5.39 -20.39 -58.08
N ARG A 60 -6.68 -20.01 -58.02
CA ARG A 60 -7.22 -19.18 -56.94
C ARG A 60 -7.17 -19.89 -55.58
N SER A 61 -7.56 -21.15 -55.51
CA SER A 61 -7.56 -21.89 -54.24
C SER A 61 -6.16 -22.08 -53.67
N LEU A 62 -5.13 -22.23 -54.51
CA LEU A 62 -3.73 -22.27 -54.08
C LEU A 62 -3.29 -20.96 -53.43
N VAL A 63 -3.63 -19.81 -54.04
CA VAL A 63 -3.33 -18.49 -53.46
C VAL A 63 -4.02 -18.30 -52.12
N GLU A 64 -5.29 -18.70 -52.01
CA GLU A 64 -6.05 -18.62 -50.77
C GLU A 64 -5.44 -19.52 -49.68
N ALA A 65 -5.13 -20.78 -50.00
CA ALA A 65 -4.52 -21.72 -49.06
C ALA A 65 -3.16 -21.22 -48.54
N SER A 66 -2.29 -20.72 -49.42
CA SER A 66 -1.00 -20.15 -49.02
C SER A 66 -1.16 -18.86 -48.20
N ARG A 67 -2.14 -17.99 -48.52
CA ARG A 67 -2.45 -16.80 -47.70
C ARG A 67 -2.91 -17.19 -46.30
N GLN A 68 -3.78 -18.19 -46.21
CA GLN A 68 -4.32 -18.67 -44.94
C GLN A 68 -3.22 -19.28 -44.08
N ARG A 69 -2.26 -19.99 -44.70
CA ARG A 69 -1.06 -20.48 -44.02
C ARG A 69 -0.20 -19.34 -43.48
N LEU A 70 0.03 -18.27 -44.24
CA LEU A 70 0.76 -17.09 -43.75
C LEU A 70 0.08 -16.45 -42.54
N ARG A 71 -1.26 -16.37 -42.52
CA ARG A 71 -2.01 -15.88 -41.35
C ARG A 71 -1.87 -16.78 -40.11
N LEU A 72 -1.78 -18.10 -40.29
CA LEU A 72 -1.52 -19.04 -39.18
C LEU A 72 -0.10 -18.89 -38.61
N TRP A 73 0.81 -18.27 -39.36
CA TRP A 73 2.12 -17.85 -38.88
C TRP A 73 2.11 -16.45 -38.26
N ASP A 74 0.92 -15.89 -37.99
CA ASP A 74 0.70 -14.54 -37.48
C ASP A 74 1.30 -13.43 -38.37
N VAL A 75 1.50 -13.71 -39.67
CA VAL A 75 1.86 -12.67 -40.65
C VAL A 75 0.66 -11.77 -40.86
N THR A 76 0.85 -10.47 -40.65
CA THR A 76 -0.21 -9.47 -40.75
C THR A 76 -0.66 -9.27 -42.20
N ASP A 77 -1.92 -8.87 -42.42
CA ASP A 77 -2.42 -8.61 -43.77
C ASP A 77 -1.66 -7.45 -44.46
N GLU A 78 -1.12 -6.51 -43.68
CA GLU A 78 -0.22 -5.45 -44.16
C GLU A 78 1.10 -6.01 -44.71
N GLU A 79 1.68 -7.00 -44.04
CA GLU A 79 2.91 -7.67 -44.47
C GLU A 79 2.66 -8.55 -45.70
N VAL A 80 1.53 -9.26 -45.75
CA VAL A 80 1.15 -10.01 -46.96
C VAL A 80 0.95 -9.07 -48.14
N SER A 81 0.28 -7.93 -47.93
CA SER A 81 0.10 -6.91 -48.97
C SER A 81 1.43 -6.32 -49.45
N ARG A 82 2.41 -6.18 -48.55
CA ARG A 82 3.77 -5.73 -48.90
C ARG A 82 4.50 -6.80 -49.72
N LEU A 83 4.40 -8.07 -49.30
CA LEU A 83 4.95 -9.21 -50.03
C LEU A 83 4.40 -9.29 -51.46
N GLU A 84 3.10 -9.07 -51.65
CA GLU A 84 2.45 -9.03 -52.97
C GLU A 84 2.99 -7.91 -53.85
N LYS A 85 3.22 -6.72 -53.28
CA LYS A 85 3.73 -5.54 -54.00
C LYS A 85 5.20 -5.65 -54.36
N GLU A 86 6.03 -6.10 -53.41
CA GLU A 86 7.49 -6.19 -53.58
C GLU A 86 7.90 -7.45 -54.37
N GLY A 87 7.08 -8.50 -54.33
CA GLY A 87 7.31 -9.75 -55.05
C GLY A 87 8.54 -10.54 -54.57
N LYS A 88 9.04 -10.25 -53.36
CA LYS A 88 10.22 -10.87 -52.76
C LYS A 88 9.92 -11.33 -51.33
N ALA A 89 10.30 -12.56 -51.02
CA ALA A 89 10.19 -13.09 -49.66
C ALA A 89 11.12 -12.33 -48.70
N LEU A 90 10.60 -11.97 -47.54
CA LEU A 90 11.37 -11.34 -46.48
C LEU A 90 12.03 -12.44 -45.64
N ARG A 91 13.36 -12.33 -45.50
CA ARG A 91 14.15 -13.26 -44.71
C ARG A 91 13.82 -13.15 -43.21
N THR A 92 13.59 -11.94 -42.72
CA THR A 92 13.34 -11.67 -41.30
C THR A 92 11.95 -11.09 -41.09
N LEU A 93 11.22 -11.60 -40.10
CA LEU A 93 10.02 -10.94 -39.59
C LEU A 93 10.33 -10.08 -38.38
N THR A 94 9.55 -9.03 -38.20
CA THR A 94 9.62 -8.16 -37.02
C THR A 94 8.44 -8.47 -36.11
N VAL A 95 8.72 -8.73 -34.84
CA VAL A 95 7.68 -8.87 -33.80
C VAL A 95 7.43 -7.49 -33.21
N TYR A 96 6.18 -7.07 -33.18
CA TYR A 96 5.76 -5.78 -32.64
C TYR A 96 5.15 -5.92 -31.25
N SER A 97 5.18 -4.83 -30.48
CA SER A 97 4.55 -4.80 -29.16
C SER A 97 3.02 -4.74 -29.27
N PRO A 98 2.27 -5.67 -28.65
CA PRO A 98 0.80 -5.64 -28.67
C PRO A 98 0.21 -4.53 -27.78
N VAL A 99 1.00 -4.00 -26.82
CA VAL A 99 0.58 -2.98 -25.84
C VAL A 99 1.63 -1.88 -25.72
N GLY A 100 1.23 -0.70 -25.24
CA GLY A 100 2.16 0.35 -24.83
C GLY A 100 2.54 0.19 -23.36
N GLY A 101 3.82 0.33 -23.00
CA GLY A 101 4.26 0.15 -21.62
C GLY A 101 5.77 0.14 -21.43
N LEU A 102 6.18 -0.06 -20.18
CA LEU A 102 7.58 -0.19 -19.80
C LEU A 102 8.01 -1.65 -19.83
N VAL A 103 9.14 -1.93 -20.46
CA VAL A 103 9.71 -3.28 -20.52
C VAL A 103 10.38 -3.60 -19.18
N THR A 104 9.81 -4.50 -18.38
CA THR A 104 10.35 -4.86 -17.06
C THR A 104 11.37 -6.00 -17.14
N GLU A 105 11.15 -6.93 -18.07
CA GLU A 105 12.00 -8.09 -18.26
C GLU A 105 12.26 -8.33 -19.74
N ARG A 106 13.46 -8.81 -20.05
CA ARG A 106 13.90 -9.12 -21.41
C ARG A 106 14.72 -10.40 -21.41
N ALA A 107 14.33 -11.34 -22.27
CA ALA A 107 15.10 -12.55 -22.54
C ALA A 107 15.54 -12.69 -24.01
N ALA A 108 15.14 -11.78 -24.90
CA ALA A 108 15.63 -11.72 -26.27
C ALA A 108 16.95 -10.91 -26.36
N TYR A 109 18.03 -11.56 -26.82
CA TYR A 109 19.37 -10.96 -26.95
C TYR A 109 19.85 -10.98 -28.40
N HIS A 110 20.52 -9.91 -28.83
CA HIS A 110 21.23 -9.86 -30.10
C HIS A 110 22.22 -11.02 -30.21
N HIS A 111 22.13 -11.76 -31.32
CA HIS A 111 22.98 -12.92 -31.60
C HIS A 111 23.00 -14.03 -30.52
N GLY A 112 22.02 -14.05 -29.60
CA GLY A 112 21.94 -14.94 -28.45
C GLY A 112 21.30 -16.31 -28.71
N ARG A 113 21.02 -17.04 -27.61
CA ARG A 113 20.49 -18.42 -27.57
C ARG A 113 19.24 -18.58 -28.46
N TYR A 114 19.02 -19.81 -28.94
CA TYR A 114 17.78 -20.20 -29.60
C TYR A 114 16.58 -19.91 -28.70
N VAL A 115 15.57 -19.26 -29.26
CA VAL A 115 14.29 -19.02 -28.56
C VAL A 115 13.33 -20.16 -28.89
N SER A 116 12.68 -20.70 -27.86
CA SER A 116 11.59 -21.67 -27.96
C SER A 116 10.24 -20.95 -27.78
N PRO A 117 9.14 -21.50 -28.32
CA PRO A 117 7.80 -20.93 -28.12
C PRO A 117 7.37 -20.82 -26.65
N GLU A 118 8.00 -21.61 -25.76
CA GLU A 118 7.69 -21.65 -24.33
C GLU A 118 8.46 -20.60 -23.51
N MET A 119 9.27 -19.78 -24.16
CA MET A 119 10.13 -18.81 -23.49
C MET A 119 9.51 -17.40 -23.53
N ASP A 120 9.30 -16.81 -22.35
CA ASP A 120 8.89 -15.41 -22.23
C ASP A 120 10.05 -14.49 -22.63
N LEU A 121 9.86 -13.72 -23.71
CA LEU A 121 10.92 -12.87 -24.28
C LEU A 121 10.88 -11.42 -23.79
N TYR A 122 9.68 -10.90 -23.52
CA TYR A 122 9.45 -9.54 -23.05
C TYR A 122 8.27 -9.50 -22.09
N THR A 123 8.44 -8.80 -20.97
CA THR A 123 7.35 -8.42 -20.07
C THR A 123 7.15 -6.93 -20.18
N ILE A 124 5.96 -6.49 -20.61
CA ILE A 124 5.64 -5.08 -20.88
C ILE A 124 4.46 -4.68 -20.00
N VAL A 125 4.65 -3.64 -19.18
CA VAL A 125 3.65 -3.16 -18.22
C VAL A 125 3.11 -1.81 -18.68
N ASP A 126 1.81 -1.72 -18.94
CA ASP A 126 1.12 -0.47 -19.32
C ASP A 126 1.09 0.51 -18.15
N LEU A 127 1.58 1.74 -18.40
CA LEU A 127 1.76 2.81 -17.41
C LEU A 127 0.78 3.98 -17.60
N SER A 128 -0.31 3.79 -18.35
CA SER A 128 -1.27 4.83 -18.72
C SER A 128 -2.02 5.54 -17.57
N LYS A 129 -1.58 5.38 -16.31
CA LYS A 129 -1.95 6.24 -15.18
C LYS A 129 -0.71 6.66 -14.37
N THR A 130 -0.22 7.86 -14.62
CA THR A 130 0.73 8.64 -13.78
C THR A 130 0.35 10.12 -13.90
N GLY A 131 0.52 11.04 -12.94
CA GLY A 131 1.10 11.05 -11.60
C GLY A 131 1.05 12.51 -11.06
N GLU A 132 1.29 12.72 -9.77
CA GLU A 132 1.33 14.04 -9.09
C GLU A 132 2.77 14.58 -8.87
N LYS A 133 2.90 15.89 -8.62
CA LYS A 133 4.19 16.64 -8.51
C LYS A 133 4.84 16.52 -7.11
N THR A 134 6.18 16.69 -7.01
CA THR A 134 6.96 16.45 -5.77
C THR A 134 8.13 17.43 -5.60
N GLU A 135 8.58 17.67 -4.36
CA GLU A 135 9.72 18.54 -4.01
C GLU A 135 10.70 17.77 -3.07
N ILE A 136 12.00 18.04 -3.11
CA ILE A 136 13.00 17.45 -2.20
C ILE A 136 13.72 18.53 -1.41
N GLU A 137 13.92 18.27 -0.12
CA GLU A 137 14.80 19.04 0.77
C GLU A 137 16.03 18.22 1.16
N MET A 138 17.21 18.83 1.11
CA MET A 138 18.45 18.19 1.51
C MET A 138 18.72 18.46 3.00
N PRO A 139 18.90 17.41 3.84
CA PRO A 139 19.16 17.62 5.28
C PRO A 139 20.56 18.15 5.60
N TYR A 140 21.52 18.14 4.67
CA TYR A 140 22.93 18.45 4.94
C TYR A 140 23.37 19.88 4.54
N GLU A 141 22.55 20.62 3.80
CA GLU A 141 22.78 22.05 3.51
C GLU A 141 21.63 22.89 4.08
N GLN A 142 21.83 23.45 5.28
CA GLN A 142 20.89 24.45 5.80
C GLN A 142 20.91 25.68 4.89
N GLY A 143 19.78 25.98 4.26
CA GLY A 143 19.59 27.18 3.42
C GLY A 143 19.79 26.99 1.92
N ALA A 144 20.10 25.78 1.44
CA ALA A 144 20.06 25.49 0.00
C ALA A 144 18.61 25.45 -0.50
N PRO A 145 18.30 26.07 -1.66
CA PRO A 145 16.95 26.04 -2.21
C PRO A 145 16.54 24.59 -2.53
N PRO A 146 15.31 24.18 -2.20
CA PRO A 146 14.83 22.82 -2.45
C PRO A 146 14.90 22.50 -3.94
N LEU A 147 15.41 21.31 -4.26
CA LEU A 147 15.42 20.84 -5.64
C LEU A 147 14.03 20.32 -5.99
N ARG A 148 13.47 20.87 -7.06
CA ARG A 148 12.21 20.39 -7.63
C ARG A 148 12.49 19.26 -8.60
N GLY A 149 11.70 18.22 -8.50
CA GLY A 149 11.77 17.08 -9.39
C GLY A 149 10.39 16.52 -9.70
N THR A 150 10.39 15.47 -10.49
CA THR A 150 9.15 14.82 -10.93
C THR A 150 9.19 13.36 -10.56
N VAL A 151 8.08 12.85 -10.02
CA VAL A 151 7.87 11.40 -9.92
C VAL A 151 7.72 10.87 -11.33
N ASN A 152 8.72 10.10 -11.75
CA ASN A 152 8.75 9.45 -13.05
C ASN A 152 7.97 8.13 -12.97
N TYR A 153 8.12 7.39 -11.87
CA TYR A 153 7.53 6.07 -11.73
C TYR A 153 7.24 5.68 -10.28
N VAL A 154 6.08 5.09 -10.03
CA VAL A 154 5.74 4.44 -8.75
C VAL A 154 5.72 2.93 -9.00
N TYR A 155 6.55 2.18 -8.29
CA TYR A 155 6.60 0.74 -8.46
C TYR A 155 5.33 0.09 -7.88
N PRO A 156 4.68 -0.84 -8.61
CA PRO A 156 3.42 -1.44 -8.21
C PRO A 156 3.57 -2.54 -7.15
N TYR A 157 4.78 -2.76 -6.64
CA TYR A 157 5.11 -3.78 -5.66
C TYR A 157 5.80 -3.16 -4.44
N LEU A 158 5.55 -3.76 -3.28
CA LEU A 158 6.18 -3.40 -2.02
C LEU A 158 7.36 -4.34 -1.76
N ASN A 159 8.43 -3.81 -1.17
CA ASN A 159 9.46 -4.67 -0.60
C ASN A 159 8.89 -5.42 0.60
N PRO A 160 8.84 -6.77 0.60
CA PRO A 160 8.17 -7.53 1.66
C PRO A 160 8.91 -7.46 3.01
N ALA A 161 10.23 -7.23 3.00
CA ALA A 161 11.04 -7.17 4.22
C ALA A 161 10.83 -5.86 4.97
N THR A 162 10.76 -4.74 4.26
CA THR A 162 10.62 -3.39 4.85
C THR A 162 9.20 -2.85 4.77
N ARG A 163 8.31 -3.51 4.02
CA ARG A 163 6.95 -3.05 3.69
C ARG A 163 6.93 -1.64 3.07
N THR A 164 7.99 -1.28 2.35
CA THR A 164 8.12 0.03 1.69
C THR A 164 7.87 -0.08 0.19
N GLY A 165 7.11 0.88 -0.35
CA GLY A 165 7.00 1.09 -1.80
C GLY A 165 8.20 1.86 -2.34
N GLN A 166 8.62 1.52 -3.56
CA GLN A 166 9.68 2.27 -4.25
C GLN A 166 9.06 3.29 -5.20
N ILE A 167 9.64 4.49 -5.24
CA ILE A 167 9.27 5.55 -6.16
C ILE A 167 10.54 6.06 -6.82
N ARG A 168 10.55 6.10 -8.15
CA ARG A 168 11.64 6.72 -8.94
C ARG A 168 11.29 8.17 -9.22
N MET A 169 12.18 9.04 -8.80
CA MET A 169 12.06 10.48 -8.97
C MET A 169 13.27 11.00 -9.72
N GLU A 170 13.07 12.02 -10.55
CA GLU A 170 14.11 12.62 -11.37
C GLU A 170 14.30 14.09 -10.96
N PHE A 171 15.55 14.48 -10.76
CA PHE A 171 15.94 15.83 -10.34
C PHE A 171 17.01 16.38 -11.26
N PRO A 172 16.95 17.68 -11.60
CA PRO A 172 18.10 18.36 -12.16
C PRO A 172 19.27 18.28 -11.17
N ASN A 173 20.42 17.78 -11.62
CA ASN A 173 21.63 17.68 -10.81
C ASN A 173 22.76 18.60 -11.33
N PRO A 174 22.54 19.93 -11.36
CA PRO A 174 23.58 20.84 -11.81
C PRO A 174 24.80 20.75 -10.89
N ARG A 175 25.99 20.73 -11.47
CA ARG A 175 27.29 20.63 -10.76
C ARG A 175 27.49 19.33 -9.97
N TYR A 176 26.71 18.27 -10.25
CA TYR A 176 26.84 16.96 -9.61
C TYR A 176 26.72 17.00 -8.07
N ALA A 177 25.86 17.88 -7.55
CA ALA A 177 25.60 18.04 -6.13
C ALA A 177 25.01 16.76 -5.48
N LEU A 178 24.14 16.04 -6.21
CA LEU A 178 23.62 14.74 -5.81
C LEU A 178 24.63 13.66 -6.18
N LYS A 179 25.19 12.99 -5.17
CA LYS A 179 26.06 11.82 -5.34
C LYS A 179 25.26 10.53 -5.10
N PRO A 180 25.65 9.41 -5.74
CA PRO A 180 25.12 8.10 -5.40
C PRO A 180 25.24 7.81 -3.89
N ASP A 181 24.30 7.03 -3.37
CA ASP A 181 24.22 6.60 -1.96
C ASP A 181 24.00 7.72 -0.91
N MET A 182 23.71 8.95 -1.34
CA MET A 182 23.31 10.02 -0.41
C MET A 182 21.87 9.87 0.07
N PHE A 183 21.64 10.12 1.36
CA PHE A 183 20.30 10.29 1.92
C PHE A 183 19.72 11.67 1.59
N VAL A 184 18.43 11.69 1.24
CA VAL A 184 17.67 12.92 0.94
C VAL A 184 16.30 12.85 1.62
N ASN A 185 15.73 14.00 1.98
CA ASN A 185 14.36 14.08 2.50
C ASN A 185 13.42 14.56 1.40
N VAL A 186 12.41 13.78 1.07
CA VAL A 186 11.46 14.13 0.02
C VAL A 186 10.18 14.67 0.63
N LYS A 187 9.73 15.84 0.17
CA LYS A 187 8.43 16.43 0.50
C LYS A 187 7.51 16.37 -0.73
N LEU A 188 6.65 15.36 -0.76
CA LEU A 188 5.64 15.20 -1.79
C LEU A 188 4.40 16.04 -1.47
N ARG A 189 4.01 16.95 -2.38
CA ARG A 189 2.79 17.76 -2.27
C ARG A 189 1.74 17.23 -3.24
N ILE A 190 0.76 16.54 -2.69
CA ILE A 190 -0.37 15.94 -3.40
C ILE A 190 -1.53 16.94 -3.40
N ASN A 191 -2.20 17.13 -4.55
CA ASN A 191 -3.37 17.97 -4.62
C ASN A 191 -4.63 17.09 -4.49
N LEU A 192 -5.15 17.01 -3.27
CA LEU A 192 -6.36 16.24 -2.94
C LEU A 192 -7.66 16.85 -3.52
N GLY A 193 -7.56 17.94 -4.28
CA GLY A 193 -8.68 18.67 -4.84
C GLY A 193 -9.38 19.55 -3.80
N ARG A 194 -10.52 20.14 -4.20
CA ARG A 194 -11.35 20.95 -3.28
C ARG A 194 -12.31 20.02 -2.55
N GLN A 195 -12.11 19.84 -1.25
CA GLN A 195 -12.95 19.02 -0.39
C GLN A 195 -13.51 19.84 0.78
N LEU A 196 -14.65 19.41 1.33
CA LEU A 196 -15.14 19.95 2.59
C LEU A 196 -14.24 19.42 3.71
N THR A 197 -13.66 20.33 4.50
CA THR A 197 -12.77 19.95 5.59
C THR A 197 -13.26 20.49 6.92
N VAL A 198 -12.90 19.79 7.99
CA VAL A 198 -13.06 20.26 9.36
C VAL A 198 -11.71 20.13 10.09
N PRO A 199 -11.40 21.04 11.04
CA PRO A 199 -10.23 20.87 11.90
C PRO A 199 -10.30 19.54 12.66
N GLU A 200 -9.15 18.92 12.90
CA GLU A 200 -9.04 17.69 13.70
C GLU A 200 -9.69 17.83 15.08
N ASP A 201 -9.50 18.98 15.74
CA ASP A 201 -10.07 19.28 17.05
C ASP A 201 -11.61 19.37 17.08
N ALA A 202 -12.26 19.47 15.91
CA ALA A 202 -13.71 19.50 15.78
C ALA A 202 -14.35 18.10 15.71
N VAL A 203 -13.53 17.07 15.53
CA VAL A 203 -13.98 15.68 15.36
C VAL A 203 -13.91 14.95 16.70
N PHE A 204 -15.02 14.34 17.08
CA PHE A 204 -15.12 13.43 18.20
C PHE A 204 -15.14 12.00 17.66
N ASP A 205 -14.03 11.28 17.82
CA ASP A 205 -13.88 9.89 17.39
C ASP A 205 -14.01 8.95 18.59
N THR A 206 -15.01 8.08 18.58
CA THR A 206 -15.22 7.05 19.61
C THR A 206 -14.46 5.76 19.31
N GLY A 207 -13.72 5.71 18.19
CA GLY A 207 -13.06 4.53 17.63
C GLY A 207 -14.00 3.67 16.77
N THR A 208 -15.31 3.72 17.02
CA THR A 208 -16.33 3.03 16.22
C THR A 208 -17.13 3.97 15.33
N GLU A 209 -17.31 5.23 15.76
CA GLU A 209 -18.10 6.23 15.06
C GLU A 209 -17.48 7.63 15.21
N GLN A 210 -17.61 8.44 14.17
CA GLN A 210 -17.11 9.81 14.17
C GLN A 210 -18.26 10.81 14.18
N TYR A 211 -18.15 11.79 15.09
CA TYR A 211 -19.15 12.82 15.30
C TYR A 211 -18.53 14.21 15.20
N VAL A 212 -19.33 15.16 14.74
CA VAL A 212 -19.03 16.60 14.79
C VAL A 212 -20.23 17.32 15.38
N PHE A 213 -19.98 18.40 16.11
CA PHE A 213 -21.04 19.19 16.74
C PHE A 213 -21.31 20.44 15.90
N VAL A 214 -22.49 20.48 15.27
CA VAL A 214 -22.91 21.59 14.41
C VAL A 214 -23.62 22.64 15.25
N ASP A 215 -23.16 23.89 15.19
CA ASP A 215 -23.79 25.02 15.87
C ASP A 215 -25.06 25.46 15.12
N LYS A 216 -26.21 25.26 15.77
CA LYS A 216 -27.52 25.70 15.27
C LYS A 216 -27.89 27.14 15.69
N GLY A 217 -27.02 27.80 16.43
CA GLY A 217 -27.26 29.11 17.05
C GLY A 217 -27.83 28.97 18.46
N ASN A 218 -27.87 30.10 19.18
CA ASN A 218 -28.40 30.20 20.54
C ASN A 218 -27.75 29.23 21.56
N GLY A 219 -26.49 28.84 21.32
CA GLY A 219 -25.75 27.92 22.19
C GLY A 219 -26.17 26.45 22.06
N TYR A 220 -26.97 26.10 21.06
CA TYR A 220 -27.39 24.71 20.81
C TYR A 220 -26.47 24.02 19.79
N PHE A 221 -25.91 22.89 20.20
CA PHE A 221 -25.04 22.06 19.37
C PHE A 221 -25.72 20.73 19.04
N GLU A 222 -25.82 20.41 17.76
CA GLU A 222 -26.38 19.16 17.27
C GLU A 222 -25.25 18.17 16.96
N PRO A 223 -25.16 17.00 17.63
CA PRO A 223 -24.21 15.96 17.25
C PRO A 223 -24.62 15.36 15.91
N ARG A 224 -23.68 15.33 14.97
CA ARG A 224 -23.89 14.77 13.65
C ARG A 224 -22.83 13.75 13.33
N LYS A 225 -23.28 12.55 12.95
CA LYS A 225 -22.40 11.50 12.47
C LYS A 225 -21.80 11.90 11.11
N VAL A 226 -20.49 11.76 10.98
CA VAL A 226 -19.76 12.05 9.74
C VAL A 226 -18.93 10.85 9.31
N LYS A 227 -18.55 10.85 8.03
CA LYS A 227 -17.49 9.96 7.53
C LYS A 227 -16.28 10.80 7.16
N LEU A 228 -15.17 10.48 7.80
CA LEU A 228 -13.89 11.13 7.54
C LEU A 228 -13.22 10.53 6.29
N GLY A 229 -12.49 11.37 5.58
CA GLY A 229 -11.60 11.00 4.50
C GLY A 229 -10.14 11.16 4.92
N VAL A 230 -9.30 11.58 3.98
CA VAL A 230 -7.86 11.78 4.21
C VAL A 230 -7.63 12.87 5.25
N GLN A 231 -6.69 12.62 6.18
CA GLN A 231 -6.17 13.62 7.11
C GLN A 231 -4.94 14.30 6.49
N ALA A 232 -4.94 15.63 6.47
CA ALA A 232 -3.80 16.41 5.98
C ALA A 232 -3.73 17.75 6.70
N GLU A 233 -2.51 18.14 7.12
CA GLU A 233 -2.21 19.46 7.70
C GLU A 233 -3.13 19.87 8.89
N GLY A 234 -3.55 18.91 9.73
CA GLY A 234 -4.42 19.16 10.89
C GLY A 234 -5.92 19.28 10.57
N TYR A 235 -6.32 18.89 9.36
CA TYR A 235 -7.71 18.84 8.93
C TYR A 235 -8.10 17.43 8.48
N TYR A 236 -9.36 17.07 8.70
CA TYR A 236 -9.99 15.92 8.08
C TYR A 236 -10.86 16.35 6.90
N ALA A 237 -10.73 15.65 5.78
CA ALA A 237 -11.74 15.69 4.75
C ALA A 237 -13.04 15.06 5.24
N ILE A 238 -14.19 15.65 4.87
CA ILE A 238 -15.51 15.09 5.13
C ILE A 238 -16.07 14.55 3.83
N THR A 239 -16.33 13.24 3.81
CA THR A 239 -16.95 12.56 2.67
C THR A 239 -18.47 12.57 2.77
N GLU A 240 -19.02 12.43 3.98
CA GLU A 240 -20.45 12.44 4.25
C GLU A 240 -20.76 13.08 5.61
N GLY A 241 -21.97 13.64 5.73
CA GLY A 241 -22.53 14.09 7.01
C GLY A 241 -22.51 15.59 7.26
N LEU A 242 -21.72 16.38 6.52
CA LEU A 242 -21.75 17.85 6.62
C LEU A 242 -21.97 18.52 5.28
N ARG A 243 -22.48 19.76 5.34
CA ARG A 243 -22.61 20.66 4.20
C ARG A 243 -21.68 21.86 4.34
N SER A 244 -21.23 22.38 3.21
CA SER A 244 -20.43 23.61 3.18
C SER A 244 -21.19 24.78 3.79
N GLY A 245 -20.52 25.55 4.65
CA GLY A 245 -21.08 26.70 5.37
C GLY A 245 -21.68 26.37 6.73
N GLU A 246 -21.79 25.09 7.12
CA GLU A 246 -22.18 24.73 8.49
C GLU A 246 -21.05 25.06 9.48
N ARG A 247 -21.40 25.66 10.62
CA ARG A 247 -20.44 26.01 11.68
C ARG A 247 -20.27 24.81 12.61
N VAL A 248 -19.04 24.40 12.86
CA VAL A 248 -18.70 23.27 13.74
C VAL A 248 -17.88 23.73 14.93
N ALA A 249 -18.07 23.10 16.09
CA ALA A 249 -17.31 23.43 17.29
C ALA A 249 -15.92 22.78 17.24
N THR A 250 -14.86 23.59 17.28
CA THR A 250 -13.45 23.16 17.20
C THR A 250 -12.84 22.72 18.55
N ALA A 251 -13.69 22.45 19.54
CA ALA A 251 -13.29 22.00 20.87
C ALA A 251 -14.32 21.01 21.43
N ALA A 252 -14.73 20.03 20.61
CA ALA A 252 -15.75 19.05 20.96
C ALA A 252 -15.38 18.27 22.24
N ASN A 253 -14.09 17.96 22.42
CA ASN A 253 -13.55 17.29 23.62
C ASN A 253 -13.66 18.14 24.90
N PHE A 254 -13.68 19.48 24.80
CA PHE A 254 -13.69 20.39 25.94
C PHE A 254 -15.11 20.75 26.41
N ILE A 255 -16.06 20.83 25.47
CA ILE A 255 -17.47 21.15 25.77
C ILE A 255 -18.11 20.03 26.60
N LEU A 256 -17.78 18.76 26.32
CA LEU A 256 -18.30 17.62 27.08
C LEU A 256 -17.62 17.38 28.43
N ASP A 257 -16.32 17.65 28.60
CA ASP A 257 -15.68 17.55 29.93
C ASP A 257 -16.29 18.58 30.92
N SER A 258 -16.67 19.76 30.40
CA SER A 258 -17.32 20.79 31.20
C SER A 258 -18.80 20.48 31.51
N GLU A 259 -19.53 19.83 30.60
CA GLU A 259 -20.95 19.47 30.80
C GLU A 259 -21.14 18.13 31.55
N SER A 260 -20.19 17.19 31.44
CA SER A 260 -20.25 15.90 32.16
C SER A 260 -20.05 16.07 33.68
N ARG A 261 -19.39 17.15 34.11
CA ARG A 261 -19.37 17.58 35.53
C ARG A 261 -20.72 18.12 36.01
N LEU A 262 -21.58 18.59 35.11
CA LEU A 262 -22.93 19.10 35.40
C LEU A 262 -24.03 18.04 35.23
N LYS A 263 -23.91 17.14 34.25
CA LYS A 263 -24.87 16.03 34.01
C LYS A 263 -24.76 14.88 35.01
N GLY A 264 -23.65 14.78 35.75
CA GLY A 264 -23.54 13.90 36.93
C GLY A 264 -24.56 14.22 38.05
N ALA A 265 -25.15 15.43 38.06
CA ALA A 265 -26.20 15.82 39.01
C ALA A 265 -27.63 15.42 38.58
N PHE A 266 -27.83 14.93 37.34
CA PHE A 266 -29.16 14.61 36.80
C PHE A 266 -29.38 13.11 36.50
N GLY A 267 -28.46 12.23 36.90
CA GLY A 267 -28.54 10.78 36.69
C GLY A 267 -29.57 10.02 37.56
N ASN A 268 -30.29 10.69 38.46
CA ASN A 268 -31.32 10.07 39.29
C ASN A 268 -32.73 10.40 38.79
N MET A 269 -33.19 9.72 37.73
CA MET A 269 -34.60 9.34 37.56
C MET A 269 -34.77 8.42 36.32
N GLY A 270 -35.19 7.16 36.57
CA GLY A 270 -35.91 6.32 35.59
C GLY A 270 -35.16 5.14 34.96
N ALA A 271 -35.35 3.94 35.53
CA ALA A 271 -34.84 2.60 35.12
C ALA A 271 -35.70 1.94 34.00
N PRO A 272 -35.51 0.66 33.54
CA PRO A 272 -34.54 -0.39 33.94
C PRO A 272 -33.84 -1.21 32.82
N GLN A 273 -32.60 -1.60 33.11
CA GLN A 273 -31.95 -2.92 32.93
C GLN A 273 -32.17 -3.75 31.64
N VAL A 274 -31.12 -3.82 30.80
CA VAL A 274 -30.76 -5.02 30.02
C VAL A 274 -29.29 -5.34 30.33
N ALA A 275 -29.03 -6.57 30.74
CA ALA A 275 -27.73 -7.04 31.21
C ALA A 275 -26.68 -7.03 30.08
N ALA A 276 -25.65 -6.18 30.25
CA ALA A 276 -24.36 -6.29 29.58
C ALA A 276 -23.28 -5.94 30.61
N ALA A 277 -22.16 -6.67 30.55
CA ALA A 277 -21.10 -6.75 31.55
C ALA A 277 -20.73 -5.41 32.22
N LYS A 278 -20.60 -5.45 33.55
CA LYS A 278 -20.16 -4.35 34.41
C LYS A 278 -18.94 -3.63 33.80
N PRO A 279 -18.99 -2.31 33.53
CA PRO A 279 -17.78 -1.52 33.41
C PRO A 279 -17.08 -1.56 34.78
N ALA A 280 -15.79 -1.87 34.78
CA ALA A 280 -14.94 -1.80 35.96
C ALA A 280 -15.16 -0.47 36.69
N GLU A 281 -15.28 -0.51 38.02
CA GLU A 281 -15.18 0.70 38.83
C GLU A 281 -13.88 1.42 38.43
N GLN A 282 -13.95 2.73 38.17
CA GLN A 282 -12.80 3.55 37.76
C GLN A 282 -11.79 3.65 38.92
N LEU A 283 -11.03 2.57 39.16
CA LEU A 283 -9.95 2.56 40.13
C LEU A 283 -8.77 3.38 39.59
N GLN A 284 -8.25 4.28 40.42
CA GLN A 284 -6.97 4.93 40.18
C GLN A 284 -5.85 3.95 40.51
N ILE A 285 -5.27 3.36 39.47
CA ILE A 285 -4.14 2.43 39.58
C ILE A 285 -2.87 3.16 39.16
N GLN A 286 -1.86 3.22 40.02
CA GLN A 286 -0.54 3.75 39.72
C GLN A 286 0.51 2.64 39.83
N LEU A 287 1.34 2.47 38.81
CA LEU A 287 2.39 1.46 38.74
C LEU A 287 3.78 2.12 38.80
N ARG A 288 4.66 1.62 39.66
CA ARG A 288 6.07 2.03 39.75
C ARG A 288 6.96 0.80 39.76
N THR A 289 8.13 0.88 39.13
CA THR A 289 9.14 -0.18 39.09
C THR A 289 10.46 0.34 39.65
N ASP A 290 11.23 -0.51 40.32
CA ASP A 290 12.60 -0.24 40.79
C ASP A 290 13.49 -1.43 40.39
N PRO A 291 14.53 -1.21 39.57
CA PRO A 291 14.95 0.07 38.99
C PRO A 291 13.95 0.67 37.98
N SER A 292 14.03 1.99 37.78
CA SER A 292 13.31 2.72 36.72
C SER A 292 14.35 3.41 35.83
N PRO A 293 14.57 2.96 34.57
CA PRO A 293 13.86 1.91 33.85
C PRO A 293 14.13 0.50 34.39
N ALA A 294 13.17 -0.41 34.19
CA ALA A 294 13.26 -1.80 34.64
C ALA A 294 14.46 -2.51 33.99
N LYS A 295 15.00 -3.54 34.62
CA LYS A 295 16.11 -4.34 34.10
C LYS A 295 15.66 -5.75 33.73
N VAL A 296 16.46 -6.44 32.94
CA VAL A 296 16.27 -7.88 32.71
C VAL A 296 16.54 -8.64 34.01
N GLY A 297 15.63 -9.54 34.39
CA GLY A 297 15.67 -10.29 35.64
C GLY A 297 14.60 -9.82 36.63
N ASP A 298 14.91 -9.87 37.92
CA ASP A 298 13.97 -9.58 39.00
C ASP A 298 13.84 -8.07 39.20
N ASN A 299 12.61 -7.55 39.08
CA ASN A 299 12.28 -6.15 39.31
C ASN A 299 11.28 -6.03 40.45
N SER A 300 11.50 -5.07 41.34
CA SER A 300 10.49 -4.76 42.36
C SER A 300 9.43 -3.85 41.74
N VAL A 301 8.16 -4.21 41.90
CA VAL A 301 7.01 -3.50 41.35
C VAL A 301 6.10 -3.09 42.49
N TRP A 302 5.70 -1.81 42.50
CA TRP A 302 4.71 -1.26 43.41
C TRP A 302 3.50 -0.81 42.63
N VAL A 303 2.33 -1.21 43.10
CA VAL A 303 1.04 -0.77 42.58
C VAL A 303 0.28 -0.10 43.71
N ARG A 304 -0.16 1.13 43.48
CA ARG A 304 -1.10 1.82 44.36
C ARG A 304 -2.48 1.77 43.73
N VAL A 305 -3.46 1.28 44.48
CA VAL A 305 -4.86 1.19 44.06
C VAL A 305 -5.72 2.06 44.97
N ALA A 306 -6.40 3.03 44.38
CA ALA A 306 -7.38 3.88 45.05
C ALA A 306 -8.72 3.85 44.30
N ASP A 307 -9.81 4.05 45.03
CA ASP A 307 -11.16 4.21 44.47
C ASP A 307 -11.32 5.60 43.81
N VAL A 308 -12.40 5.83 43.07
CA VAL A 308 -12.74 7.12 42.41
C VAL A 308 -12.74 8.32 43.36
N ARG A 309 -12.91 8.07 44.67
CA ARG A 309 -12.89 9.07 45.75
C ARG A 309 -11.49 9.27 46.38
N GLY A 310 -10.46 8.60 45.88
CA GLY A 310 -9.10 8.66 46.39
C GLY A 310 -8.85 7.80 47.65
N SER A 311 -9.85 7.04 48.09
CA SER A 311 -9.72 6.13 49.23
C SER A 311 -8.90 4.89 48.86
N PRO A 312 -7.91 4.48 49.68
CA PRO A 312 -7.11 3.30 49.41
C PRO A 312 -7.94 2.02 49.42
N VAL A 313 -7.75 1.17 48.41
CA VAL A 313 -8.43 -0.13 48.31
C VAL A 313 -7.67 -1.14 49.16
N HIS A 314 -8.25 -1.52 50.30
CA HIS A 314 -7.72 -2.58 51.15
C HIS A 314 -8.19 -3.97 50.69
N ASP A 315 -7.44 -5.00 51.08
CA ASP A 315 -7.77 -6.43 50.91
C ASP A 315 -8.05 -6.91 49.48
N ALA A 316 -7.55 -6.20 48.46
CA ALA A 316 -7.53 -6.70 47.09
C ALA A 316 -6.28 -7.55 46.80
N SER A 317 -6.45 -8.58 45.97
CA SER A 317 -5.38 -9.31 45.30
C SER A 317 -5.03 -8.57 44.00
N VAL A 318 -3.79 -8.09 43.91
CA VAL A 318 -3.30 -7.42 42.70
C VAL A 318 -2.37 -8.34 41.93
N ARG A 319 -2.71 -8.58 40.66
CA ARG A 319 -1.95 -9.42 39.74
C ARG A 319 -1.40 -8.56 38.61
N VAL A 320 -0.11 -8.66 38.37
CA VAL A 320 0.58 -7.96 37.29
C VAL A 320 1.01 -8.98 36.25
N ARG A 321 0.44 -8.89 35.05
CA ARG A 321 0.83 -9.72 33.90
C ARG A 321 1.53 -8.85 32.88
N VAL A 322 2.75 -9.23 32.51
CA VAL A 322 3.46 -8.65 31.36
C VAL A 322 3.39 -9.60 30.18
N SER A 323 3.15 -9.05 28.99
CA SER A 323 3.08 -9.80 27.75
C SER A 323 3.82 -9.08 26.63
N MET A 324 4.49 -9.86 25.80
CA MET A 324 5.11 -9.43 24.56
C MET A 324 4.50 -10.25 23.41
N PRO A 325 3.95 -9.60 22.36
CA PRO A 325 3.44 -10.28 21.19
C PRO A 325 4.58 -10.95 20.39
N ALA A 326 4.25 -11.95 19.57
CA ALA A 326 5.22 -12.62 18.72
C ALA A 326 5.87 -11.63 17.73
N MET A 327 7.19 -11.72 17.56
CA MET A 327 7.94 -10.89 16.61
C MET A 327 8.92 -11.75 15.83
N GLY A 328 8.72 -11.83 14.51
CA GLY A 328 9.55 -12.62 13.62
C GLY A 328 9.58 -14.10 14.03
N SER A 329 10.75 -14.61 14.40
CA SER A 329 11.00 -15.98 14.83
C SER A 329 10.88 -16.21 16.35
N MET A 330 10.55 -15.19 17.15
CA MET A 330 10.40 -15.33 18.61
C MET A 330 8.92 -15.58 18.99
N PRO A 331 8.61 -16.67 19.72
CA PRO A 331 7.25 -16.94 20.21
C PRO A 331 6.79 -15.89 21.24
N PRO A 332 5.48 -15.72 21.44
CA PRO A 332 4.96 -14.77 22.42
C PRO A 332 5.42 -15.16 23.82
N MET A 333 5.80 -14.16 24.62
CA MET A 333 6.26 -14.38 26.00
C MET A 333 5.33 -13.66 26.97
N ASN A 334 5.05 -14.32 28.08
CA ASN A 334 4.29 -13.77 29.19
C ASN A 334 5.00 -14.06 30.51
N SER A 335 4.84 -13.16 31.46
CA SER A 335 5.30 -13.32 32.84
C SER A 335 4.27 -12.69 33.74
N GLU A 336 4.07 -13.27 34.93
CA GLU A 336 3.04 -12.84 35.86
C GLU A 336 3.58 -12.83 37.28
N ALA A 337 3.19 -11.82 38.05
CA ALA A 337 3.52 -11.68 39.46
C ALA A 337 2.26 -11.32 40.25
N VAL A 338 2.07 -11.98 41.40
CA VAL A 338 1.03 -11.61 42.37
C VAL A 338 1.69 -10.72 43.42
N LEU A 339 1.13 -9.53 43.64
CA LEU A 339 1.66 -8.56 44.58
C LEU A 339 1.04 -8.76 45.97
N ALA A 340 1.86 -8.64 47.01
CA ALA A 340 1.41 -8.69 48.39
C ALA A 340 1.00 -7.29 48.87
N SER A 341 -0.10 -7.21 49.63
CA SER A 341 -0.56 -5.98 50.25
C SER A 341 0.45 -5.47 51.28
N LYS A 342 0.82 -4.19 51.20
CA LYS A 342 1.68 -3.49 52.16
C LYS A 342 0.89 -2.55 53.09
N GLY A 343 -0.43 -2.48 52.94
CA GLY A 343 -1.31 -1.53 53.65
C GLY A 343 -1.51 -0.23 52.86
N ASN A 344 -2.49 0.60 53.26
CA ASN A 344 -2.81 1.88 52.60
C ASN A 344 -3.05 1.81 51.08
N GLY A 345 -3.57 0.69 50.57
CA GLY A 345 -3.86 0.50 49.14
C GLY A 345 -2.59 0.34 48.28
N GLU A 346 -1.44 0.08 48.90
CA GLU A 346 -0.19 -0.22 48.21
C GLU A 346 0.10 -1.72 48.20
N TYR A 347 0.59 -2.19 47.06
CA TYR A 347 0.87 -3.58 46.76
C TYR A 347 2.27 -3.68 46.18
N SER A 348 3.09 -4.62 46.67
CA SER A 348 4.46 -4.80 46.19
C SER A 348 4.78 -6.25 45.90
N GLY A 349 5.62 -6.50 44.90
CA GLY A 349 6.09 -7.85 44.56
C GLY A 349 7.22 -7.83 43.55
N THR A 350 7.76 -9.01 43.28
CA THR A 350 8.87 -9.18 42.34
C THR A 350 8.34 -9.69 41.01
N LEU A 351 8.61 -8.93 39.94
CA LEU A 351 8.28 -9.30 38.58
C LEU A 351 9.56 -9.67 37.83
N LYS A 352 9.61 -10.90 37.31
CA LYS A 352 10.72 -11.37 36.49
C LYS A 352 10.49 -11.01 35.03
N ILE A 353 11.35 -10.15 34.48
CA ILE A 353 11.32 -9.74 33.08
C ILE A 353 12.41 -10.50 32.33
N PRO A 354 12.07 -11.38 31.37
CA PRO A 354 13.03 -12.28 30.76
C PRO A 354 13.93 -11.61 29.70
N LEU A 355 13.52 -10.46 29.14
CA LEU A 355 14.25 -9.80 28.05
C LEU A 355 14.10 -8.27 28.10
N ALA A 356 15.16 -7.55 27.69
CA ALA A 356 15.16 -6.10 27.54
C ALA A 356 14.27 -5.70 26.34
N TRP A 357 13.05 -5.26 26.62
CA TRP A 357 12.09 -4.82 25.63
C TRP A 357 11.01 -3.93 26.26
N THR A 358 10.08 -3.44 25.44
CA THR A 358 8.86 -2.79 25.91
C THR A 358 7.76 -3.83 26.12
N TRP A 359 7.34 -4.02 27.36
CA TRP A 359 6.36 -5.02 27.77
C TRP A 359 4.99 -4.38 28.01
N GLN A 360 3.94 -4.99 27.46
CA GLN A 360 2.55 -4.61 27.74
C GLN A 360 2.16 -5.20 29.10
N THR A 361 1.90 -4.33 30.08
CA THR A 361 1.66 -4.69 31.47
C THR A 361 0.19 -4.49 31.81
N THR A 362 -0.52 -5.56 32.12
CA THR A 362 -1.89 -5.49 32.63
C THR A 362 -1.86 -5.74 34.13
N VAL A 363 -2.36 -4.77 34.89
CA VAL A 363 -2.58 -4.88 36.33
C VAL A 363 -4.05 -5.20 36.53
N THR A 364 -4.35 -6.34 37.15
CA THR A 364 -5.71 -6.79 37.49
C THR A 364 -5.88 -6.74 38.99
N VAL A 365 -6.98 -6.12 39.44
CA VAL A 365 -7.34 -5.99 40.86
C VAL A 365 -8.61 -6.81 41.10
N GLU A 366 -8.51 -7.78 42.01
CA GLU A 366 -9.62 -8.64 42.42
C GLU A 366 -9.78 -8.57 43.95
N ARG A 367 -10.99 -8.57 44.48
CA ARG A 367 -11.23 -8.64 45.94
C ARG A 367 -12.20 -9.78 46.22
N ALA A 368 -11.81 -10.70 47.09
CA ALA A 368 -12.62 -11.86 47.47
C ALA A 368 -13.17 -12.69 46.28
N GLY A 369 -12.45 -12.72 45.15
CA GLY A 369 -12.86 -13.42 43.92
C GLY A 369 -13.72 -12.59 42.96
N GLU A 370 -14.07 -11.35 43.31
CA GLU A 370 -14.73 -10.40 42.41
C GLU A 370 -13.71 -9.48 41.73
N PHE A 371 -13.81 -9.35 40.41
CA PHE A 371 -13.01 -8.40 39.63
C PHE A 371 -13.45 -6.97 39.93
N LEU A 372 -12.52 -6.16 40.45
CA LEU A 372 -12.77 -4.75 40.74
C LEU A 372 -12.36 -3.84 39.58
N GLY A 373 -11.28 -4.18 38.88
CA GLY A 373 -10.83 -3.44 37.70
C GLY A 373 -9.47 -3.87 37.17
N SER A 374 -9.12 -3.34 36.00
CA SER A 374 -7.79 -3.53 35.42
C SER A 374 -7.28 -2.26 34.77
N ALA A 375 -5.97 -2.10 34.74
CA ALA A 375 -5.28 -1.01 34.06
C ALA A 375 -4.11 -1.54 33.24
N GLN A 376 -3.88 -0.92 32.08
CA GLN A 376 -2.77 -1.26 31.19
C GLN A 376 -1.69 -0.18 31.24
N PHE A 377 -0.44 -0.62 31.33
CA PHE A 377 0.75 0.21 31.36
C PHE A 377 1.81 -0.38 30.44
N SER A 378 2.78 0.44 30.04
CA SER A 378 3.96 -0.04 29.31
C SER A 378 5.19 0.06 30.20
N ILE A 379 5.87 -1.07 30.43
CA ILE A 379 7.17 -1.10 31.13
C ILE A 379 8.27 -1.24 30.08
N ILE A 380 9.25 -0.33 30.10
CA ILE A 380 10.44 -0.42 29.26
C ILE A 380 11.54 -1.05 30.12
N ALA A 381 11.96 -2.27 29.76
CA ALA A 381 13.10 -2.95 30.37
C ALA A 381 14.36 -2.75 29.52
N ARG A 382 15.47 -2.32 30.13
CA ARG A 382 16.76 -2.08 29.47
C ARG A 382 17.91 -2.81 30.15
#